data_AF-A0A6N3DAH9-F1
#
_entry.id   AF-A0A6N3DAH9-F1
#
_cell.length_a   1.000
_cell.length_b   1.000
_cell.length_c   1.000
_cell.angle_alpha   90.00
_cell.angle_beta   90.00
_cell.angle_gamma   90.00
#
_symmetry.space_group_name_H-M   'P 1'
#
loop_
_entity.id
_entity.type
_entity.pdbx_description
1 polymer ?
#
loop_
_entity_poly.entity_id
_entity_poly.type
_entity_poly.pdbx_seq_one_letter_code
_entity_poly.pdbx_strand_id
1 'polypeptide(L)'
;MSKPSKYSTQMLIDIIISYNENAIRKNRKISFSDLAKYAQEELGYEGIRYYHFSRNEKVKQMIEEYNTNVFKETINFVGEDNLFFTLNIEEMIKIWTENPNKIRLYMSYIREMIEKLRDFYITEKEENKELIAKLDEVKSENIELKERLKKAIKYKEENKMLKILLNEEYEKQKISALKSTKIHPIEILDKKNQRDENIYKSQEDNGKNLKETIKKVNMDIIFQGLNLDE
;
A
#
# COMPACT_ATOMS: atom_id res chain seq x y z
N MET A 1 -9.49 -25.68 -33.82
CA MET A 1 -8.15 -25.74 -34.44
C MET A 1 -8.03 -24.59 -35.43
N SER A 2 -7.10 -23.64 -35.23
CA SER A 2 -6.92 -22.52 -36.17
C SER A 2 -6.29 -23.03 -37.46
N LYS A 3 -6.82 -22.60 -38.62
CA LYS A 3 -6.21 -22.92 -39.92
C LYS A 3 -4.72 -22.54 -39.93
N PRO A 4 -3.83 -23.36 -40.52
CA PRO A 4 -2.43 -23.00 -40.69
C PRO A 4 -2.34 -21.71 -41.51
N SER A 5 -1.51 -20.77 -41.04
CA SER A 5 -1.26 -19.50 -41.73
C SER A 5 -0.72 -19.77 -43.13
N LYS A 6 -1.29 -19.12 -44.15
CA LYS A 6 -0.85 -19.22 -45.55
C LYS A 6 0.60 -18.75 -45.74
N TYR A 7 1.09 -17.87 -44.87
CA TYR A 7 2.46 -17.36 -44.89
C TYR A 7 3.18 -17.76 -43.61
N SER A 8 4.40 -18.28 -43.75
CA SER A 8 5.24 -18.65 -42.60
C SER A 8 5.84 -17.40 -41.94
N THR A 9 6.15 -17.50 -40.64
CA THR A 9 6.85 -16.43 -39.92
C THR A 9 8.17 -16.04 -40.60
N GLN A 10 8.92 -17.03 -41.12
CA GLN A 10 10.18 -16.77 -41.80
C GLN A 10 9.98 -15.94 -43.07
N MET A 11 8.98 -16.28 -43.90
CA MET A 11 8.67 -15.47 -45.09
C MET A 11 8.34 -14.02 -44.75
N LEU A 12 7.59 -13.78 -43.67
CA LEU A 12 7.26 -12.43 -43.23
C LEU A 12 8.50 -11.66 -42.77
N ILE A 13 9.45 -12.34 -42.12
CA ILE A 13 10.75 -11.77 -41.73
C ILE A 13 11.59 -11.42 -42.96
N ASP A 14 11.67 -12.32 -43.94
CA ASP A 14 12.47 -12.10 -45.15
C ASP A 14 11.95 -10.89 -45.96
N ILE A 15 10.62 -10.70 -46.02
CA ILE A 15 10.00 -9.51 -46.61
C ILE A 15 10.45 -8.22 -45.90
N ILE A 16 10.55 -8.24 -44.56
CA ILE A 16 10.96 -7.07 -43.76
C ILE A 16 12.43 -6.74 -44.01
N ILE A 17 13.29 -7.77 -44.06
CA ILE A 17 14.71 -7.60 -44.37
C ILE A 17 14.86 -6.97 -45.76
N SER A 18 14.22 -7.56 -46.77
CA SER A 18 14.28 -7.08 -48.16
C SER A 18 13.71 -5.67 -48.32
N TYR A 19 12.63 -5.33 -47.59
CA TYR A 19 12.06 -3.98 -47.56
C TYR A 19 13.07 -2.93 -47.06
N ASN A 20 13.91 -3.30 -46.09
CA ASN A 20 14.89 -2.42 -45.46
C ASN A 20 16.22 -2.31 -46.20
N GLU A 21 16.56 -3.28 -47.05
CA GLU A 21 17.75 -3.24 -47.90
C GLU A 21 17.64 -2.19 -49.02
N ASN A 22 16.41 -1.78 -49.36
CA ASN A 22 16.16 -0.72 -50.34
C ASN A 22 16.58 0.65 -49.80
N ALA A 23 17.61 1.26 -50.41
CA ALA A 23 18.20 2.53 -49.99
C ALA A 23 17.21 3.70 -49.85
N ILE A 24 16.11 3.69 -50.62
CA ILE A 24 15.07 4.74 -50.57
C ILE A 24 14.20 4.62 -49.31
N ARG A 25 14.07 3.39 -48.80
CA ARG A 25 13.19 3.00 -47.67
C ARG A 25 13.95 2.80 -46.37
N LYS A 26 15.28 2.70 -46.47
CA LYS A 26 16.20 2.65 -45.35
C LYS A 26 15.89 3.78 -44.36
N ASN A 27 15.74 3.43 -43.09
CA ASN A 27 15.47 4.34 -41.98
C ASN A 27 14.08 5.02 -41.99
N ARG A 28 13.07 4.39 -42.59
CA ARG A 28 11.65 4.80 -42.46
C ARG A 28 10.92 3.90 -41.48
N LYS A 29 9.87 4.44 -40.85
CA LYS A 29 8.93 3.63 -40.08
C LYS A 29 8.35 2.56 -41.00
N ILE A 30 8.43 1.31 -40.57
CA ILE A 30 7.80 0.19 -41.26
C ILE A 30 6.36 0.13 -40.80
N SER A 31 5.42 0.28 -41.72
CA SER A 31 4.00 -0.01 -41.48
C SER A 31 3.63 -1.37 -42.06
N PHE A 32 2.71 -2.08 -41.40
CA PHE A 32 2.22 -3.37 -41.90
C PHE A 32 1.54 -3.24 -43.27
N SER A 33 0.95 -2.08 -43.56
CA SER A 33 0.33 -1.78 -44.84
C SER A 33 1.39 -1.60 -45.94
N ASP A 34 2.48 -0.90 -45.65
CA ASP A 34 3.57 -0.69 -46.61
C ASP A 34 4.31 -2.00 -46.90
N LEU A 35 4.53 -2.83 -45.87
CA LEU A 35 5.08 -4.18 -46.07
C LEU A 35 4.18 -5.06 -46.93
N ALA A 36 2.87 -5.01 -46.70
CA ALA A 36 1.92 -5.77 -47.50
C ALA A 36 1.90 -5.27 -48.95
N LYS A 37 1.93 -3.96 -49.16
CA LYS A 37 1.99 -3.34 -50.48
C LYS A 37 3.29 -3.71 -51.21
N TYR A 38 4.43 -3.59 -50.55
CA TYR A 38 5.72 -4.02 -51.06
C TYR A 38 5.75 -5.50 -51.44
N ALA A 39 5.25 -6.35 -50.55
CA ALA A 39 5.21 -7.78 -50.78
C ALA A 39 4.33 -8.15 -51.99
N GLN A 40 3.22 -7.43 -52.22
CA GLN A 40 2.38 -7.62 -53.39
C GLN A 40 3.01 -7.07 -54.67
N GLU A 41 3.43 -5.80 -54.65
CA GLU A 41 3.79 -5.04 -55.85
C GLU A 41 5.21 -5.34 -56.33
N GLU A 42 6.15 -5.59 -55.43
CA GLU A 42 7.57 -5.75 -55.76
C GLU A 42 8.08 -7.18 -55.58
N LEU A 43 7.52 -7.94 -54.64
CA LEU A 43 7.92 -9.34 -54.40
C LEU A 43 6.94 -10.37 -54.99
N GLY A 44 5.78 -9.95 -55.49
CA GLY A 44 4.81 -10.82 -56.17
C GLY A 44 4.03 -11.77 -55.24
N TYR A 45 3.97 -11.51 -53.93
CA TYR A 45 3.22 -12.34 -52.98
C TYR A 45 1.70 -12.08 -53.07
N GLU A 46 1.00 -12.90 -53.84
CA GLU A 46 -0.45 -12.79 -54.01
C GLU A 46 -1.22 -13.07 -52.71
N GLY A 47 -2.08 -12.12 -52.33
CA GLY A 47 -3.03 -12.25 -51.22
C GLY A 47 -2.46 -11.92 -49.84
N ILE A 48 -1.19 -11.51 -49.75
CA ILE A 48 -0.62 -11.00 -48.51
C ILE A 48 -1.27 -9.66 -48.16
N ARG A 49 -1.49 -9.40 -46.88
CA ARG A 49 -2.22 -8.23 -46.36
C ARG A 49 -1.66 -7.85 -45.00
N TYR A 50 -1.90 -6.61 -44.57
CA TYR A 50 -1.36 -6.03 -43.34
C TYR A 50 -1.56 -6.94 -42.11
N TYR A 51 -2.73 -7.59 -41.97
CA TYR A 51 -3.04 -8.43 -40.81
C TYR A 51 -2.17 -9.70 -40.70
N HIS A 52 -1.51 -10.13 -41.78
CA HIS A 52 -0.60 -11.27 -41.74
C HIS A 52 0.68 -10.92 -40.95
N PHE A 53 1.12 -9.66 -41.06
CA PHE A 53 2.23 -9.14 -40.26
C PHE A 53 1.78 -8.81 -38.84
N SER A 54 0.63 -8.14 -38.70
CA SER A 54 0.19 -7.63 -37.39
C SER A 54 -0.26 -8.72 -36.40
N ARG A 55 -0.74 -9.88 -36.89
CA ARG A 55 -1.15 -11.01 -36.05
C ARG A 55 -0.01 -11.96 -35.68
N ASN A 56 1.18 -11.74 -36.24
CA ASN A 56 2.35 -12.55 -35.93
C ASN A 56 3.18 -11.82 -34.87
N GLU A 57 3.12 -12.28 -33.62
CA GLU A 57 3.69 -11.55 -32.48
C GLU A 57 5.20 -11.31 -32.63
N LYS A 58 5.94 -12.28 -33.19
CA LYS A 58 7.39 -12.15 -33.42
C LYS A 58 7.71 -11.07 -34.45
N VAL A 59 6.95 -11.04 -35.55
CA VAL A 59 7.09 -10.03 -36.60
C VAL A 59 6.70 -8.65 -36.08
N LYS A 60 5.62 -8.57 -35.32
CA LYS A 60 5.14 -7.34 -34.69
C LYS A 60 6.18 -6.75 -33.75
N GLN A 61 6.72 -7.55 -32.82
CA GLN A 61 7.79 -7.12 -31.92
C GLN A 61 9.03 -6.65 -32.68
N MET A 62 9.47 -7.39 -33.71
CA MET A 62 10.63 -7.00 -34.52
C MET A 62 10.42 -5.65 -35.23
N ILE A 63 9.21 -5.37 -35.73
CA ILE A 63 8.88 -4.09 -36.35
C ILE A 63 8.80 -2.97 -35.31
N GLU A 64 8.26 -3.25 -34.12
CA GLU A 64 8.22 -2.29 -33.01
C GLU A 64 9.64 -1.93 -32.52
N GLU A 65 10.52 -2.93 -32.36
CA GLU A 65 11.93 -2.72 -32.00
C GLU A 65 12.70 -1.98 -33.08
N TYR A 66 12.56 -2.37 -34.35
CA TYR A 66 13.20 -1.68 -35.47
C TYR A 66 12.76 -0.21 -35.51
N ASN A 67 11.45 0.03 -35.47
CA ASN A 67 10.92 1.38 -35.46
C ASN A 67 11.47 2.15 -34.27
N THR A 68 11.53 1.57 -33.07
CA THR A 68 12.10 2.24 -31.89
C THR A 68 13.59 2.59 -32.07
N ASN A 69 14.38 1.68 -32.66
CA ASN A 69 15.82 1.84 -32.78
C ASN A 69 16.26 2.76 -33.93
N VAL A 70 15.48 2.88 -35.01
CA VAL A 70 15.77 3.79 -36.14
C VAL A 70 15.87 5.27 -35.70
N PHE A 71 15.28 5.61 -34.55
CA PHE A 71 15.23 6.99 -34.06
C PHE A 71 16.32 7.34 -33.02
N LYS A 72 17.07 6.36 -32.51
CA LYS A 72 18.00 6.57 -31.38
C LYS A 72 19.10 7.59 -31.65
N GLU A 73 19.51 7.79 -32.90
CA GLU A 73 20.53 8.80 -33.24
C GLU A 73 20.00 10.24 -33.11
N THR A 74 18.69 10.45 -33.20
CA THR A 74 18.06 11.78 -33.21
C THR A 74 17.19 12.06 -31.98
N ILE A 75 16.51 11.04 -31.47
CA ILE A 75 15.68 11.09 -30.27
C ILE A 75 16.21 10.02 -29.31
N ASN A 76 16.76 10.45 -28.20
CA ASN A 76 17.19 9.55 -27.13
C ASN A 76 16.04 9.40 -26.12
N PHE A 77 15.50 8.20 -26.02
CA PHE A 77 14.48 7.90 -25.02
C PHE A 77 15.12 7.68 -23.65
N VAL A 78 14.46 8.19 -22.61
CA VAL A 78 14.93 8.12 -21.22
C VAL A 78 13.86 7.44 -20.37
N GLY A 79 14.25 6.43 -19.60
CA GLY A 79 13.36 5.65 -18.73
C GLY A 79 12.72 4.43 -19.43
N GLU A 80 12.17 3.52 -18.64
CA GLU A 80 11.60 2.24 -19.12
C GLU A 80 10.34 2.42 -19.99
N ASP A 81 9.57 3.49 -19.74
CA ASP A 81 8.28 3.71 -20.41
C ASP A 81 8.37 4.63 -21.63
N ASN A 82 9.57 5.08 -22.02
CA ASN A 82 9.79 6.03 -23.12
C ASN A 82 8.94 7.32 -23.04
N LEU A 83 8.44 7.70 -21.86
CA LEU A 83 7.68 8.94 -21.66
C LEU A 83 8.54 10.19 -21.81
N PHE A 84 9.84 10.06 -21.52
CA PHE A 84 10.79 11.16 -21.58
C PHE A 84 11.77 10.96 -22.72
N PHE A 85 12.20 12.08 -23.30
CA PHE A 85 13.16 12.06 -24.40
C PHE A 85 14.05 13.29 -24.39
N THR A 86 15.24 13.13 -24.97
CA THR A 86 16.11 14.23 -25.34
C THR A 86 16.31 14.24 -26.84
N LEU A 87 16.48 15.45 -27.38
CA LEU A 87 16.67 15.66 -28.81
C LEU A 87 18.12 15.99 -29.09
N ASN A 88 18.72 15.32 -30.07
CA ASN A 88 19.98 15.76 -30.65
C ASN A 88 19.67 16.80 -31.73
N ILE A 89 19.75 18.09 -31.36
CA ILE A 89 19.40 19.21 -32.25
C ILE A 89 20.32 19.28 -33.47
N GLU A 90 21.61 18.99 -33.32
CA GLU A 90 22.57 19.03 -34.44
C GLU A 90 22.22 17.98 -35.49
N GLU A 91 21.93 16.76 -35.06
CA GLU A 91 21.55 15.68 -35.98
C GLU A 91 20.16 15.93 -36.60
N MET A 92 19.23 16.55 -35.84
CA MET A 92 17.96 17.01 -36.41
C MET A 92 18.17 18.03 -37.54
N ILE A 93 19.00 19.06 -37.33
CA ILE A 93 19.25 20.09 -38.33
C ILE A 93 19.87 19.49 -39.59
N LYS A 94 20.84 18.58 -39.43
CA LYS A 94 21.46 17.86 -40.56
C LYS A 94 20.43 17.05 -41.35
N ILE A 95 19.55 16.33 -40.65
CA ILE A 95 18.46 15.57 -41.27
C ILE A 95 17.44 16.49 -41.95
N TRP A 96 17.19 17.69 -41.42
CA TRP A 96 16.33 18.69 -42.10
C TRP A 96 16.87 18.98 -43.51
N THR A 97 18.16 19.29 -43.60
CA THR A 97 18.80 19.66 -44.86
C THR A 97 18.88 18.50 -45.84
N GLU A 98 19.11 17.27 -45.36
CA GLU A 98 19.31 16.09 -46.22
C GLU A 98 17.99 15.37 -46.57
N ASN A 99 17.01 15.37 -45.68
CA ASN A 99 15.74 14.65 -45.85
C ASN A 99 14.58 15.29 -45.04
N PRO A 100 13.92 16.34 -45.57
CA PRO A 100 12.84 17.05 -44.88
C PRO A 100 11.66 16.17 -44.47
N ASN A 101 11.38 15.10 -45.21
CA ASN A 101 10.30 14.16 -44.88
C ASN A 101 10.58 13.38 -43.59
N LYS A 102 11.86 13.14 -43.25
CA LYS A 102 12.28 12.46 -42.02
C LYS A 102 12.01 13.33 -40.79
N ILE A 103 12.15 14.65 -40.90
CA ILE A 103 11.76 15.59 -39.83
C ILE A 103 10.27 15.55 -39.54
N ARG A 104 9.43 15.53 -40.58
CA ARG A 104 7.97 15.47 -40.37
C ARG A 104 7.56 14.23 -39.59
N LEU A 105 8.24 13.11 -39.85
CA LEU A 105 8.07 11.87 -39.08
C LEU A 105 8.50 12.07 -37.62
N TYR A 106 9.70 12.58 -37.35
CA TYR A 106 10.19 12.82 -35.99
C TYR A 106 9.27 13.76 -35.18
N MET A 107 8.78 14.83 -35.81
CA MET A 107 7.84 15.76 -35.17
C MET A 107 6.50 15.09 -34.82
N SER A 108 6.03 14.13 -35.63
CA SER A 108 4.81 13.38 -35.31
C SER A 108 4.99 12.49 -34.06
N TYR A 109 6.18 11.92 -33.87
CA TYR A 109 6.52 11.15 -32.66
C TYR A 109 6.62 12.03 -31.43
N ILE A 110 7.33 13.15 -31.52
CA ILE A 110 7.42 14.12 -30.42
C ILE A 110 6.00 14.54 -30.00
N ARG A 111 5.12 14.79 -30.96
CA ARG A 111 3.71 15.10 -30.67
C ARG A 111 2.99 13.96 -29.96
N GLU A 112 3.04 12.74 -30.49
CA GLU A 112 2.39 11.56 -29.86
C GLU A 112 2.88 11.35 -28.42
N MET A 113 4.16 11.58 -28.17
CA MET A 113 4.75 11.46 -26.84
C MET A 113 4.30 12.57 -25.90
N ILE A 114 4.23 13.81 -26.37
CA ILE A 114 3.66 14.93 -25.61
C ILE A 114 2.19 14.63 -25.24
N GLU A 115 1.43 14.04 -26.16
CA GLU A 115 0.05 13.62 -25.90
C GLU A 115 -0.01 12.53 -24.82
N LYS A 116 0.83 11.48 -24.90
CA LYS A 116 0.93 10.44 -23.86
C LYS A 116 1.35 11.00 -22.49
N LEU A 117 2.35 11.89 -22.46
CA LEU A 117 2.83 12.50 -21.23
C LEU A 117 1.77 13.40 -20.60
N ARG A 118 0.97 14.10 -21.42
CA ARG A 118 -0.17 14.88 -20.95
C ARG A 118 -1.24 13.98 -20.33
N ASP A 119 -1.59 12.88 -20.98
CA ASP A 119 -2.63 11.95 -20.49
C ASP A 119 -2.20 11.28 -19.18
N PHE A 120 -0.92 10.87 -19.10
CA PHE A 120 -0.30 10.40 -17.87
C PHE A 120 -0.39 11.44 -16.74
N TYR A 121 0.03 12.68 -17.02
CA TYR A 121 -0.05 13.77 -16.03
C TYR A 121 -1.49 14.04 -15.54
N ILE A 122 -2.48 13.97 -16.43
CA ILE A 122 -3.90 14.15 -16.06
C ILE A 122 -4.33 13.03 -15.11
N THR A 123 -4.01 11.78 -15.45
CA THR A 123 -4.34 10.59 -14.66
C THR A 123 -3.74 10.68 -13.26
N GLU A 124 -2.42 10.89 -13.17
CA GLU A 124 -1.71 11.04 -11.89
C GLU A 124 -2.26 12.19 -11.04
N LYS A 125 -2.65 13.29 -11.69
CA LYS A 125 -3.26 14.44 -11.01
C LYS A 125 -4.63 14.13 -10.43
N GLU A 126 -5.43 13.31 -11.11
CA GLU A 126 -6.74 12.86 -10.63
C GLU A 126 -6.59 11.88 -9.46
N GLU A 127 -5.70 10.89 -9.59
CA GLU A 127 -5.39 9.95 -8.52
C GLU A 127 -4.88 10.65 -7.25
N ASN A 128 -4.00 11.64 -7.41
CA ASN A 128 -3.49 12.41 -6.28
C ASN A 128 -4.60 13.22 -5.58
N LYS A 129 -5.58 13.75 -6.31
CA LYS A 129 -6.75 14.42 -5.69
C LYS A 129 -7.58 13.43 -4.86
N GLU A 130 -7.79 12.22 -5.36
CA GLU A 130 -8.51 11.18 -4.61
C GLU A 130 -7.75 10.77 -3.33
N LEU A 131 -6.43 10.63 -3.42
CA LEU A 131 -5.59 10.30 -2.26
C LEU A 131 -5.62 11.41 -1.21
N ILE A 132 -5.60 12.69 -1.61
CA ILE A 132 -5.75 13.82 -0.71
C ILE A 132 -7.12 13.78 -0.01
N ALA A 133 -8.20 13.52 -0.74
CA ALA A 133 -9.54 13.42 -0.15
C ALA A 133 -9.64 12.28 0.88
N LYS A 134 -9.11 11.09 0.55
CA LYS A 134 -9.05 9.95 1.48
C LYS A 134 -8.21 10.27 2.72
N LEU A 135 -7.10 10.99 2.56
CA LEU A 135 -6.27 11.41 3.68
C LEU A 135 -7.02 12.34 4.63
N ASP A 136 -7.82 13.27 4.10
CA ASP A 136 -8.61 14.18 4.92
C ASP A 136 -9.77 13.47 5.65
N GLU A 137 -10.40 12.48 5.01
CA GLU A 137 -11.38 11.60 5.66
C GLU A 137 -10.76 10.85 6.84
N VAL A 138 -9.63 10.17 6.64
CA VAL A 138 -8.92 9.44 7.70
C VAL A 138 -8.47 10.38 8.84
N LYS A 139 -8.05 11.61 8.52
CA LYS A 139 -7.73 12.61 9.55
C LYS A 139 -8.96 12.97 10.38
N SER A 140 -10.12 13.16 9.74
CA SER A 140 -11.36 13.48 10.43
C SER A 140 -11.81 12.35 11.36
N GLU A 141 -11.78 11.10 10.89
CA GLU A 141 -12.09 9.91 11.70
C GLU A 141 -11.16 9.78 12.91
N ASN A 142 -9.86 10.05 12.72
CA ASN A 142 -8.88 9.99 13.79
C ASN A 142 -9.15 11.05 14.87
N ILE A 143 -9.62 12.25 14.49
CA ILE A 143 -10.05 13.28 15.44
C ILE A 143 -11.25 12.76 16.25
N GLU A 144 -12.27 12.21 15.60
CA GLU A 144 -13.43 11.64 16.30
C GLU A 144 -13.05 10.51 17.27
N LEU A 145 -12.19 9.59 16.82
CA LEU A 145 -11.73 8.47 17.63
C LEU A 145 -10.97 8.95 18.87
N LYS A 146 -10.13 9.99 18.74
CA LYS A 146 -9.45 10.62 19.89
C LYS A 146 -10.45 11.22 20.89
N GLU A 147 -11.53 11.84 20.42
CA GLU A 147 -12.57 12.35 21.31
C GLU A 147 -13.35 11.23 22.00
N ARG A 148 -13.71 10.17 21.27
CA ARG A 148 -14.37 8.99 21.84
C ARG A 148 -13.49 8.32 22.90
N LEU A 149 -12.19 8.20 22.64
CA LEU A 149 -11.22 7.67 23.61
C LEU A 149 -11.18 8.52 24.88
N LYS A 150 -11.13 9.85 24.77
CA LYS A 150 -11.18 10.76 25.93
C LYS A 150 -12.45 10.56 26.76
N LYS A 151 -13.61 10.43 26.12
CA LYS A 151 -14.90 10.16 26.80
C LYS A 151 -14.88 8.79 27.49
N ALA A 152 -14.37 7.76 26.83
CA ALA A 152 -14.28 6.41 27.41
C ALA A 152 -13.38 6.37 28.66
N ILE A 153 -12.26 7.10 28.64
CA ILE A 153 -11.38 7.24 29.81
C ILE A 153 -12.12 7.90 30.97
N LYS A 154 -12.85 8.99 30.71
CA LYS A 154 -13.65 9.68 31.73
C LYS A 154 -14.71 8.76 32.34
N TYR A 155 -15.46 8.02 31.53
CA TYR A 155 -16.45 7.05 32.03
C TYR A 155 -15.82 5.92 32.84
N LYS A 156 -14.61 5.48 32.49
CA LYS A 156 -13.89 4.46 33.26
C LYS A 156 -13.55 4.98 34.66
N GLU A 157 -13.15 6.25 34.78
CA GLU A 157 -12.85 6.90 36.06
C GLU A 157 -14.12 7.11 36.89
N GLU A 158 -15.19 7.63 36.29
CA GLU A 158 -16.48 7.82 36.95
C GLU A 158 -17.05 6.50 37.49
N ASN A 159 -17.00 5.43 36.69
CA ASN A 159 -17.43 4.10 37.13
C ASN A 159 -16.59 3.55 38.29
N LYS A 160 -15.29 3.87 38.35
CA LYS A 160 -14.44 3.49 39.48
C LYS A 160 -14.89 4.21 40.75
N MET A 161 -15.21 5.50 40.66
CA MET A 161 -15.71 6.29 41.79
C MET A 161 -17.09 5.82 42.26
N LEU A 162 -18.01 5.56 41.34
CA LEU A 162 -19.35 5.05 41.66
C LEU A 162 -19.29 3.70 42.38
N LYS A 163 -18.39 2.79 41.98
CA LYS A 163 -18.17 1.52 42.68
C LYS A 163 -17.71 1.71 44.12
N ILE A 164 -16.83 2.69 44.36
CA ILE A 164 -16.36 3.03 45.72
C ILE A 164 -17.53 3.56 46.55
N LEU A 165 -18.26 4.55 46.03
CA LEU A 165 -19.41 5.16 46.72
C LEU A 165 -20.51 4.14 47.04
N LEU A 166 -20.83 3.25 46.10
CA LEU A 166 -21.83 2.20 46.31
C LEU A 166 -21.44 1.25 47.44
N ASN A 167 -20.16 0.87 47.51
CA ASN A 167 -19.64 0.03 48.60
C ASN A 167 -19.73 0.76 49.95
N GLU A 168 -19.37 2.04 50.00
CA GLU A 168 -19.50 2.84 51.22
C GLU A 168 -20.95 2.96 51.69
N GLU A 169 -21.89 3.17 50.78
CA GLU A 169 -23.31 3.25 51.09
C GLU A 169 -23.86 1.92 51.59
N TYR A 170 -23.47 0.81 50.96
CA TYR A 170 -23.84 -0.53 51.40
C TYR A 170 -23.33 -0.84 52.82
N GLU A 171 -22.08 -0.47 53.14
CA GLU A 171 -21.54 -0.63 54.50
C GLU A 171 -22.26 0.27 55.52
N LYS A 172 -22.60 1.51 55.16
CA LYS A 172 -23.42 2.39 56.02
C LYS A 172 -24.80 1.79 56.31
N GLN A 173 -25.46 1.21 55.30
CA GLN A 173 -26.75 0.54 55.45
C GLN A 173 -26.68 -0.71 56.33
N LYS A 174 -25.60 -1.52 56.22
CA LYS A 174 -25.38 -2.64 57.16
C LYS A 174 -25.27 -2.17 58.61
N ILE A 175 -24.49 -1.11 58.85
CA ILE A 175 -24.30 -0.56 60.20
C ILE A 175 -25.61 0.00 60.76
N SER A 176 -26.43 0.68 59.94
CA SER A 176 -27.72 1.20 60.39
C SER A 176 -28.73 0.09 60.67
N ALA A 177 -28.79 -0.94 59.83
CA ALA A 177 -29.62 -2.12 60.05
C ALA A 177 -29.27 -2.81 61.38
N LEU A 178 -27.98 -3.03 61.66
CA LEU A 178 -27.49 -3.59 62.92
C LEU A 178 -27.89 -2.76 64.14
N LYS A 179 -27.84 -1.43 64.04
CA LYS A 179 -28.28 -0.51 65.11
C LYS A 179 -29.79 -0.54 65.31
N SER A 180 -30.57 -0.68 64.23
CA SER A 180 -32.04 -0.71 64.28
C SER A 180 -32.61 -1.99 64.87
N THR A 181 -31.88 -3.11 64.80
CA THR A 181 -32.31 -4.40 65.33
C THR A 181 -32.35 -4.51 66.86
N LYS A 182 -32.04 -3.45 67.64
CA LYS A 182 -32.04 -3.45 69.12
C LYS A 182 -31.44 -4.73 69.73
N ILE A 183 -30.38 -5.26 69.14
CA ILE A 183 -29.56 -6.26 69.83
C ILE A 183 -28.77 -5.46 70.86
N HIS A 184 -29.28 -5.40 72.09
CA HIS A 184 -28.47 -5.01 73.23
C HIS A 184 -27.24 -5.92 73.29
N PRO A 185 -26.03 -5.41 73.63
CA PRO A 185 -24.97 -6.30 74.04
C PRO A 185 -25.51 -7.11 75.23
N ILE A 186 -25.76 -8.40 75.01
CA ILE A 186 -26.03 -9.32 76.10
C ILE A 186 -24.73 -9.33 76.90
N GLU A 187 -24.77 -8.75 78.10
CA GLU A 187 -23.84 -9.07 79.17
C GLU A 187 -23.92 -10.57 79.42
N ILE A 188 -23.11 -11.35 78.70
CA ILE A 188 -22.75 -12.69 79.13
C ILE A 188 -21.66 -12.48 80.19
N LEU A 189 -22.08 -12.07 81.39
CA LEU A 189 -21.23 -12.21 82.56
C LEU A 189 -20.98 -13.73 82.78
N ASP A 190 -19.68 -14.03 82.91
CA ASP A 190 -19.11 -14.96 83.90
C ASP A 190 -18.69 -16.40 83.61
N LYS A 191 -18.69 -16.95 82.39
CA LYS A 191 -18.03 -18.27 82.16
C LYS A 191 -17.24 -18.49 80.85
N LYS A 192 -16.79 -17.44 80.17
CA LYS A 192 -15.90 -17.57 78.98
C LYS A 192 -14.55 -16.84 79.05
N ASN A 193 -14.25 -16.15 80.15
CA ASN A 193 -13.01 -15.36 80.34
C ASN A 193 -11.71 -16.19 80.51
N GLN A 194 -11.67 -17.47 80.14
CA GLN A 194 -10.41 -18.24 80.08
C GLN A 194 -10.12 -18.87 78.71
N ARG A 195 -11.07 -18.83 77.75
CA ARG A 195 -10.79 -19.32 76.39
C ARG A 195 -10.40 -18.21 75.43
N ASP A 196 -10.80 -16.97 75.70
CA ASP A 196 -10.60 -15.86 74.77
C ASP A 196 -9.19 -15.22 74.85
N GLU A 197 -8.47 -15.32 75.97
CA GLU A 197 -7.05 -14.89 76.02
C GLU A 197 -6.13 -15.76 75.15
N ASN A 198 -6.42 -17.07 75.02
CA ASN A 198 -5.65 -17.95 74.14
C ASN A 198 -5.96 -17.69 72.66
N ILE A 199 -7.19 -17.27 72.33
CA ILE A 199 -7.58 -16.93 70.96
C ILE A 199 -7.01 -15.57 70.57
N TYR A 200 -7.01 -14.58 71.48
CA TYR A 200 -6.40 -13.27 71.20
C TYR A 200 -4.89 -13.35 71.00
N LYS A 201 -4.17 -14.13 71.80
CA LYS A 201 -2.73 -14.37 71.56
C LYS A 201 -2.47 -15.12 70.25
N SER A 202 -3.29 -16.13 69.93
CA SER A 202 -3.17 -16.85 68.66
C SER A 202 -3.49 -15.97 67.44
N GLN A 203 -4.41 -15.01 67.56
CA GLN A 203 -4.75 -14.08 66.49
C GLN A 203 -3.74 -12.92 66.34
N GLU A 204 -3.10 -12.47 67.42
CA GLU A 204 -1.97 -11.53 67.32
C GLU A 204 -0.74 -12.18 66.69
N ASP A 205 -0.41 -13.42 67.06
CA ASP A 205 0.73 -14.15 66.47
C ASP A 205 0.47 -14.51 65.01
N ASN A 206 -0.76 -14.91 64.66
CA ASN A 206 -1.16 -15.15 63.27
C ASN A 206 -1.23 -13.84 62.46
N GLY A 207 -1.66 -12.73 63.05
CA GLY A 207 -1.70 -11.41 62.42
C GLY A 207 -0.31 -10.81 62.18
N LYS A 208 0.65 -11.04 63.08
CA LYS A 208 2.06 -10.70 62.89
C LYS A 208 2.70 -11.55 61.79
N ASN A 209 2.47 -12.86 61.80
CA ASN A 209 2.92 -13.76 60.72
C ASN A 209 2.35 -13.37 59.36
N LEU A 210 1.08 -12.95 59.28
CA LEU A 210 0.48 -12.52 58.01
C LEU A 210 1.09 -11.21 57.49
N LYS A 211 1.37 -10.24 58.38
CA LYS A 211 2.05 -8.99 58.01
C LYS A 211 3.49 -9.22 57.58
N GLU A 212 4.22 -10.11 58.22
CA GLU A 212 5.58 -10.50 57.80
C GLU A 212 5.56 -11.25 56.45
N THR A 213 4.60 -12.15 56.24
CA THR A 213 4.43 -12.87 54.98
C THR A 213 4.08 -11.93 53.83
N ILE A 214 3.17 -10.96 54.04
CA ILE A 214 2.82 -9.95 53.03
C ILE A 214 4.01 -9.03 52.74
N LYS A 215 4.82 -8.66 53.74
CA LYS A 215 6.07 -7.91 53.52
C LYS A 215 7.09 -8.71 52.71
N LYS A 216 7.24 -10.01 52.98
CA LYS A 216 8.14 -10.90 52.23
C LYS A 216 7.71 -11.05 50.78
N VAL A 217 6.42 -11.31 50.54
CA VAL A 217 5.84 -11.41 49.19
C VAL A 217 5.97 -10.10 48.41
N ASN A 218 5.76 -8.94 49.05
CA ASN A 218 5.96 -7.65 48.38
C ASN A 218 7.44 -7.37 48.06
N MET A 219 8.38 -7.77 48.91
CA MET A 219 9.82 -7.65 48.58
C MET A 219 10.25 -8.61 47.47
N ASP A 220 9.74 -9.84 47.44
CA ASP A 220 10.05 -10.81 46.38
C ASP A 220 9.48 -10.37 45.02
N ILE A 221 8.30 -9.74 44.98
CA ILE A 221 7.72 -9.17 43.75
C ILE A 221 8.55 -7.97 43.25
N ILE A 222 9.05 -7.13 44.17
CA ILE A 222 9.91 -5.99 43.81
C ILE A 222 11.28 -6.49 43.30
N PHE A 223 11.85 -7.55 43.88
CA PHE A 223 13.11 -8.15 43.42
C PHE A 223 12.98 -8.90 42.08
N GLN A 224 11.84 -9.55 41.81
CA GLN A 224 11.59 -10.18 40.51
C GLN A 224 11.32 -9.17 39.38
N GLY A 225 10.82 -7.97 39.71
CA GLY A 225 10.66 -6.87 38.76
C GLY A 225 11.95 -6.10 38.44
N LEU A 226 12.97 -6.19 39.30
CA LEU A 226 14.28 -5.55 39.10
C LEU A 226 15.31 -6.43 38.38
N ASN A 227 15.04 -7.72 38.20
CA ASN A 227 15.91 -8.67 37.46
C ASN A 227 15.41 -8.96 36.03
N LEU A 228 14.58 -8.07 35.46
CA LEU A 228 14.10 -8.18 34.07
C LEU A 228 14.69 -7.11 33.13
N ASP A 229 15.65 -6.31 33.63
CA ASP A 229 16.51 -5.43 32.84
C ASP A 229 17.99 -5.82 33.07
N GLU A 230 18.38 -7.02 32.64
CA GLU A 230 19.73 -7.43 32.18
C GLU A 230 19.57 -8.40 31.00
#